data_AF-A0A2V9RN92-F1
#
_entry.id   AF-A0A2V9RN92-F1
#
_cell.length_a   1.000
_cell.length_b   1.000
_cell.length_c   1.000
_cell.angle_alpha   90.00
_cell.angle_beta   90.00
_cell.angle_gamma   90.00
#
_symmetry.space_group_name_H-M   'P 1'
#
loop_
_entity.id
_entity.type
_entity.pdbx_description
1 polymer ?
#
loop_
_entity_poly.entity_id
_entity_poly.type
_entity_poly.pdbx_seq_one_letter_code
_entity_poly.pdbx_strand_id
1 'polypeptide(L)'
;MLLVPILVAACFISGSTQERRNGPNDIDLCLYSLRKWAGLAAKGNPTALHFLFSQNYSMKPKPWEVIFGNRDVFLSRRAALQFRGFAEAQLRRLQGIGTGKKGQRHELIGDHGYDIKAAMHVIR
;
A
#
# COMPACT_ATOMS: atom_id res chain seq x y z
N MET A 1 22.64 16.31 -21.45
CA MET A 1 21.18 16.31 -21.21
C MET A 1 20.84 15.09 -20.37
N LEU A 2 20.60 15.26 -19.07
CA LEU A 2 20.30 14.15 -18.17
C LEU A 2 18.85 13.70 -18.34
N LEU A 3 18.66 12.41 -18.58
CA LEU A 3 17.36 11.74 -18.53
C LEU A 3 16.85 11.77 -17.08
N VAL A 4 16.07 12.80 -16.73
CA VAL A 4 15.22 12.75 -15.53
C VAL A 4 14.17 11.66 -15.80
N PRO A 5 14.12 10.58 -15.00
CA PRO A 5 13.10 9.55 -15.18
C PRO A 5 11.74 10.13 -14.79
N ILE A 6 11.03 10.60 -15.81
CA ILE A 6 9.61 10.92 -15.74
C ILE A 6 8.88 9.68 -15.17
N LEU A 7 7.79 9.88 -14.43
CA LEU A 7 6.80 8.85 -14.07
C LEU A 7 7.10 7.97 -12.84
N VAL A 8 7.77 8.45 -11.78
CA VAL A 8 7.76 7.72 -10.49
C VAL A 8 6.46 7.99 -9.72
N ALA A 9 5.66 6.95 -9.54
CA ALA A 9 4.67 6.86 -8.47
C ALA A 9 5.35 6.22 -7.24
N ALA A 10 5.76 7.06 -6.29
CA ALA A 10 6.33 6.61 -5.02
C ALA A 10 5.18 6.23 -4.08
N CYS A 11 4.71 4.98 -4.16
CA CYS A 11 3.82 4.45 -3.14
C CYS A 11 4.70 4.01 -1.97
N PHE A 12 4.72 4.79 -0.90
CA PHE A 12 5.63 4.56 0.22
C PHE A 12 5.24 3.30 1.04
N ILE A 13 5.82 2.13 0.69
CA ILE A 13 5.90 0.88 1.48
C ILE A 13 7.22 0.14 1.10
N SER A 14 8.14 -0.24 2.00
CA SER A 14 9.48 -0.79 1.63
C SER A 14 9.67 -2.29 1.82
N GLY A 15 10.76 -2.77 1.22
CA GLY A 15 11.69 -3.64 1.96
C GLY A 15 12.98 -2.89 2.31
N SER A 16 13.55 -3.19 3.49
CA SER A 16 14.97 -2.98 3.74
C SER A 16 15.84 -3.87 2.85
N THR A 17 17.12 -3.50 2.71
CA THR A 17 18.13 -4.26 1.96
C THR A 17 18.96 -5.23 2.82
N GLN A 18 18.59 -5.50 4.07
CA GLN A 18 19.48 -6.15 5.05
C GLN A 18 18.81 -7.26 5.88
N GLU A 19 19.66 -8.06 6.53
CA GLU A 19 19.38 -9.29 7.30
C GLU A 19 18.49 -9.10 8.56
N ARG A 20 18.12 -7.85 8.89
CA ARG A 20 17.22 -7.53 10.03
C ARG A 20 15.84 -7.10 9.55
N ARG A 21 14.82 -7.36 10.37
CA ARG A 21 13.43 -6.90 10.13
C ARG A 21 13.35 -5.36 10.18
N ASN A 22 12.51 -4.77 9.32
CA ASN A 22 12.17 -3.34 9.36
C ASN A 22 11.63 -2.90 10.73
N GLY A 23 12.31 -1.92 11.33
CA GLY A 23 11.89 -1.16 12.50
C GLY A 23 11.09 0.10 12.12
N PRO A 24 10.71 0.93 13.10
CA PRO A 24 9.85 2.10 12.89
C PRO A 24 10.47 3.21 12.01
N ASN A 25 11.80 3.29 11.96
CA ASN A 25 12.53 4.35 11.27
C ASN A 25 12.98 3.94 9.83
N ASP A 26 12.72 2.70 9.41
CA ASP A 26 13.16 2.22 8.10
C ASP A 26 12.20 2.70 6.99
N ILE A 27 12.72 3.38 5.97
CA ILE A 27 11.90 4.02 4.92
C ILE A 27 11.49 3.00 3.86
N ASP A 28 10.33 2.42 4.07
CA ASP A 28 9.09 3.00 3.58
C ASP A 28 8.83 3.12 2.04
N LEU A 29 9.58 2.57 1.06
CA LEU A 29 9.50 2.91 -0.39
C LEU A 29 9.17 1.74 -1.39
N CYS A 30 8.13 1.88 -2.24
CA CYS A 30 7.83 1.03 -3.42
C CYS A 30 7.60 1.89 -4.68
N LEU A 31 8.24 1.52 -5.81
CA LEU A 31 8.21 2.31 -7.04
C LEU A 31 7.40 1.65 -8.16
N TYR A 32 6.52 2.42 -8.79
CA TYR A 32 5.85 2.07 -10.03
C TYR A 32 6.04 3.15 -11.10
N SER A 33 6.08 2.74 -12.37
CA SER A 33 5.85 3.68 -13.46
C SER A 33 4.41 4.21 -13.38
N LEU A 34 4.20 5.50 -13.70
CA LEU A 34 2.87 6.13 -13.63
C LEU A 34 1.80 5.33 -14.39
N ARG A 35 2.12 4.76 -15.56
CA ARG A 35 1.22 3.89 -16.33
C ARG A 35 0.80 2.65 -15.53
N LYS A 36 1.74 1.97 -14.86
CA LYS A 36 1.46 0.79 -14.04
C LYS A 36 0.63 1.17 -12.81
N TRP A 37 0.99 2.25 -12.13
CA TRP A 37 0.24 2.77 -10.98
C TRP A 37 -1.20 3.17 -11.36
N ALA A 38 -1.39 3.93 -12.44
CA ALA A 38 -2.72 4.38 -12.87
C ALA A 38 -3.62 3.20 -13.23
N GLY A 39 -3.07 2.17 -13.90
CA GLY A 39 -3.78 0.92 -14.18
C GLY A 39 -4.14 0.09 -12.94
N LEU A 40 -3.39 0.22 -11.84
CA LEU A 40 -3.73 -0.38 -10.54
C LEU A 40 -4.80 0.44 -9.80
N ALA A 41 -4.64 1.76 -9.75
CA ALA A 41 -5.60 2.67 -9.13
C ALA A 41 -6.98 2.58 -9.80
N ALA A 42 -7.05 2.60 -11.12
CA ALA A 42 -8.30 2.49 -11.88
C ALA A 42 -9.00 1.12 -11.73
N LYS A 43 -8.24 0.06 -11.41
CA LYS A 43 -8.80 -1.25 -11.05
C LYS A 43 -9.32 -1.31 -9.61
N GLY A 44 -9.08 -0.27 -8.81
CA GLY A 44 -9.46 -0.19 -7.40
C GLY A 44 -8.46 -0.84 -6.44
N ASN A 45 -7.19 -1.00 -6.82
CA ASN A 45 -6.18 -1.57 -5.93
C ASN A 45 -6.02 -0.70 -4.66
N PRO A 46 -6.22 -1.23 -3.44
CA PRO A 46 -6.25 -0.40 -2.23
C PRO A 46 -4.96 0.36 -1.94
N THR A 47 -3.79 -0.22 -2.26
CA THR A 47 -2.49 0.43 -2.07
C THR A 47 -2.29 1.57 -3.06
N ALA A 48 -2.59 1.35 -4.35
CA ALA A 48 -2.42 2.38 -5.37
C ALA A 48 -3.46 3.51 -5.28
N LEU A 49 -4.71 3.20 -4.90
CA LEU A 49 -5.80 4.17 -4.82
C LEU A 49 -5.70 5.05 -3.57
N HIS A 50 -5.38 4.49 -2.39
CA HIS A 50 -5.25 5.24 -1.14
C HIS A 50 -4.28 6.43 -1.27
N PHE A 51 -3.21 6.28 -2.05
CA PHE A 51 -2.21 7.32 -2.34
C PHE A 51 -2.81 8.65 -2.87
N LEU A 52 -3.97 8.63 -3.53
CA LEU A 52 -4.63 9.85 -4.03
C LEU A 52 -5.38 10.64 -2.95
N PHE A 53 -5.71 9.99 -1.83
CA PHE A 53 -6.58 10.51 -0.78
C PHE A 53 -5.85 10.65 0.57
N SER A 54 -4.69 10.00 0.73
CA SER A 54 -3.77 10.23 1.85
C SER A 54 -3.12 11.62 1.78
N GLN A 55 -2.83 12.22 2.94
CA GLN A 55 -1.96 13.39 3.02
C GLN A 55 -0.54 13.00 2.60
N ASN A 56 -0.09 13.48 1.43
CA ASN A 56 1.23 13.21 0.90
C ASN A 56 2.12 14.44 1.00
N TYR A 57 3.20 14.32 1.78
CA TYR A 57 4.21 15.36 2.03
C TYR A 57 5.30 15.43 0.95
N SER A 58 5.25 14.57 -0.07
CA SER A 58 6.22 14.56 -1.17
C SER A 58 6.02 15.73 -2.14
N MET A 59 7.10 16.13 -2.82
CA MET A 59 7.02 16.98 -4.00
C MET A 59 6.02 16.41 -5.02
N LYS A 60 5.22 17.29 -5.64
CA LYS A 60 4.26 16.96 -6.69
C LYS A 60 4.78 17.49 -8.04
N PRO A 61 5.47 16.68 -8.86
CA PRO A 61 5.76 17.03 -10.24
C PRO A 61 4.48 17.39 -11.01
N LYS A 62 4.54 18.31 -11.99
CA LYS A 62 3.38 18.76 -12.78
C LYS A 62 2.40 17.66 -13.24
N PRO A 63 2.83 16.46 -13.70
CA PRO A 63 1.90 15.37 -14.05
C PRO A 63 1.01 14.90 -12.87
N TRP A 64 1.51 14.98 -11.64
CA TRP A 64 0.75 14.64 -10.44
C TRP A 64 -0.30 15.69 -10.09
N GLU A 65 -0.06 16.97 -10.35
CA GLU A 65 -1.05 18.04 -10.10
C GLU A 65 -2.34 17.78 -10.89
N VAL A 66 -2.20 17.44 -12.18
CA VAL A 66 -3.32 17.06 -13.06
C VAL A 66 -4.06 15.83 -12.52
N ILE A 67 -3.33 14.83 -12.03
CA ILE A 67 -3.91 13.60 -11.48
C ILE A 67 -4.63 13.84 -10.16
N PHE A 68 -4.05 14.61 -9.24
CA PHE A 68 -4.69 14.97 -7.97
C PHE A 68 -5.93 15.84 -8.17
N GLY A 69 -5.89 16.78 -9.15
CA GLY A 69 -7.05 17.59 -9.53
C GLY A 69 -8.20 16.79 -10.17
N ASN A 70 -7.91 15.60 -10.70
CA ASN A 70 -8.90 14.70 -11.30
C ASN A 70 -9.03 13.36 -10.54
N ARG A 71 -8.59 13.28 -9.28
CA ARG A 71 -8.44 11.99 -8.56
C ARG A 71 -9.73 11.16 -8.47
N ASP A 72 -10.89 11.82 -8.53
CA ASP A 72 -12.18 11.17 -8.36
C ASP A 72 -12.56 10.30 -9.57
N VAL A 73 -11.89 10.45 -10.73
CA VAL A 73 -12.06 9.54 -11.89
C VAL A 73 -11.58 8.12 -11.62
N PHE A 74 -10.78 7.91 -10.56
CA PHE A 74 -10.33 6.59 -10.12
C PHE A 74 -11.33 5.91 -9.16
N LEU A 75 -12.35 6.64 -8.67
CA LEU A 75 -13.37 6.10 -7.78
C LEU A 75 -14.40 5.29 -8.56
N SER A 76 -14.71 4.09 -8.08
CA SER A 76 -15.75 3.24 -8.66
C SER A 76 -16.37 2.32 -7.63
N ARG A 77 -17.63 1.90 -7.84
CA ARG A 77 -18.26 0.85 -7.00
C ARG A 77 -17.48 -0.47 -7.03
N ARG A 78 -16.76 -0.75 -8.13
CA ARG A 78 -15.83 -1.89 -8.24
C ARG A 78 -14.65 -1.78 -7.27
N ALA A 79 -14.14 -0.58 -7.00
CA ALA A 79 -13.04 -0.39 -6.05
C ALA A 79 -13.45 -0.80 -4.63
N ALA A 80 -14.68 -0.51 -4.19
CA ALA A 80 -15.18 -0.96 -2.89
C ALA A 80 -15.12 -2.49 -2.72
N LEU A 81 -15.39 -3.26 -3.79
CA LEU A 81 -15.25 -4.72 -3.77
C LEU A 81 -13.79 -5.18 -3.62
N GLN A 82 -12.83 -4.44 -4.19
CA GLN A 82 -11.40 -4.73 -4.03
C GLN A 82 -10.90 -4.40 -2.62
N PHE A 83 -11.36 -3.30 -2.01
CA PHE A 83 -11.07 -2.98 -0.61
C PHE A 83 -11.64 -4.06 0.32
N ARG A 84 -12.91 -4.45 0.15
CA ARG A 84 -13.54 -5.50 0.96
C ARG A 84 -12.82 -6.85 0.82
N GLY A 85 -12.56 -7.28 -0.41
CA GLY A 85 -11.82 -8.53 -0.67
C GLY A 85 -10.38 -8.53 -0.14
N PHE A 86 -9.72 -7.37 -0.11
CA PHE A 86 -8.41 -7.22 0.54
C PHE A 86 -8.52 -7.36 2.06
N ALA A 87 -9.45 -6.66 2.70
CA ALA A 87 -9.70 -6.75 4.14
C ALA A 87 -10.05 -8.19 4.58
N GLU A 88 -10.97 -8.85 3.85
CA GLU A 88 -11.31 -10.27 4.02
C GLU A 88 -10.08 -11.17 3.91
N ALA A 89 -9.20 -10.94 2.92
CA ALA A 89 -7.98 -11.74 2.74
C ALA A 89 -6.95 -11.52 3.87
N GLN A 90 -6.82 -10.30 4.39
CA GLN A 90 -5.93 -10.04 5.54
C GLN A 90 -6.48 -10.63 6.84
N LEU A 91 -7.79 -10.55 7.07
CA LEU A 91 -8.45 -11.17 8.23
C LEU A 91 -8.30 -12.71 8.21
N ARG A 92 -8.53 -13.34 7.05
CA ARG A 92 -8.30 -14.78 6.88
C ARG A 92 -6.86 -15.17 7.15
N ARG A 93 -5.88 -14.39 6.71
CA ARG A 93 -4.45 -14.61 7.03
C ARG A 93 -4.14 -14.48 8.52
N LEU A 94 -4.74 -13.49 9.20
CA LEU A 94 -4.61 -13.32 10.66
C LEU A 94 -5.15 -14.55 11.41
N GLN A 95 -6.30 -15.08 10.97
CA GLN A 95 -6.90 -16.30 11.51
C GLN A 95 -6.07 -17.56 11.20
N GLY A 96 -5.35 -17.58 10.08
CA GLY A 96 -4.60 -18.75 9.58
C GLY A 96 -5.33 -19.55 8.50
N ILE A 97 -6.35 -18.96 7.86
CA ILE A 97 -7.22 -19.60 6.88
C ILE A 97 -6.70 -19.30 5.46
N GLY A 98 -6.18 -20.32 4.78
CA GLY A 98 -5.70 -20.23 3.39
C GLY A 98 -4.17 -20.10 3.29
N THR A 99 -3.69 -19.50 2.20
CA THR A 99 -2.25 -19.43 1.90
C THR A 99 -1.57 -18.18 2.46
N GLY A 100 -0.54 -18.41 3.28
CA GLY A 100 0.30 -17.38 3.89
C GLY A 100 0.85 -17.84 5.24
N LYS A 101 1.99 -17.27 5.68
CA LYS A 101 2.53 -17.57 7.01
C LYS A 101 1.75 -16.78 8.08
N LYS A 102 1.08 -17.47 9.00
CA LYS A 102 0.45 -16.87 10.18
C LYS A 102 1.54 -16.32 11.12
N GLY A 103 1.17 -15.28 11.88
CA GLY A 103 1.79 -14.94 13.16
C GLY A 103 3.31 -14.87 13.17
N GLN A 104 3.91 -14.06 12.30
CA GLN A 104 5.38 -13.97 12.19
C GLN A 104 6.03 -13.17 13.35
N ARG A 105 5.22 -12.65 14.28
CA ARG A 105 5.63 -11.77 15.37
C ARG A 105 5.17 -12.36 16.69
N HIS A 106 5.87 -13.40 17.15
CA HIS A 106 5.56 -14.11 18.39
C HIS A 106 5.52 -13.15 19.59
N GLU A 107 6.37 -12.12 19.58
CA GLU A 107 6.39 -11.02 20.54
C GLU A 107 5.01 -10.35 20.67
N LEU A 108 4.46 -9.84 19.56
CA LEU A 108 3.15 -9.15 19.56
C LEU A 108 1.98 -10.10 19.86
N ILE A 109 2.12 -11.38 19.51
CA ILE A 109 1.08 -12.40 19.75
C ILE A 109 1.04 -12.80 21.23
N GLY A 110 2.19 -12.83 21.91
CA GLY A 110 2.26 -13.04 23.36
C GLY A 110 1.55 -11.92 24.12
N ASP A 111 1.83 -10.67 23.76
CA ASP A 111 1.31 -9.50 24.46
C ASP A 111 -0.17 -9.18 24.16
N HIS A 112 -0.65 -9.49 22.94
CA HIS A 112 -1.97 -9.08 22.47
C HIS A 112 -2.88 -10.21 21.96
N GLY A 113 -2.42 -11.46 21.99
CA GLY A 113 -3.15 -12.63 21.47
C GLY A 113 -3.14 -12.79 19.94
N TYR A 114 -2.71 -11.77 19.18
CA TYR A 114 -2.59 -11.80 17.73
C TYR A 114 -1.56 -10.79 17.20
N ASP A 115 -1.09 -10.97 15.96
CA ASP A 115 -0.12 -10.07 15.32
C ASP A 115 -0.80 -8.73 14.95
N ILE A 116 -0.74 -7.75 15.85
CA ILE A 116 -1.35 -6.42 15.65
C ILE A 116 -0.80 -5.70 14.40
N LYS A 117 0.45 -5.96 14.01
CA LYS A 117 1.09 -5.41 12.80
C LYS A 117 0.64 -6.14 11.52
N ALA A 118 0.04 -7.33 11.62
CA ALA A 118 -0.74 -7.91 10.52
C ALA A 118 -2.18 -7.39 10.54
N ALA A 119 -2.80 -7.26 11.71
CA ALA A 119 -4.18 -6.79 11.86
C ALA A 119 -4.39 -5.36 11.33
N MET A 120 -3.40 -4.47 11.44
CA MET A 120 -3.46 -3.11 10.88
C MET A 120 -3.72 -3.09 9.36
N HIS A 121 -3.48 -4.17 8.63
CA HIS A 121 -3.76 -4.24 7.18
C HIS A 121 -5.21 -4.58 6.84
N VAL A 122 -6.03 -4.99 7.82
CA VAL A 122 -7.47 -5.26 7.63
C VAL A 122 -8.24 -3.95 7.40
N ILE A 123 -7.79 -2.86 8.04
CA ILE A 123 -8.35 -1.51 7.91
C ILE A 123 -7.45 -0.71 6.94
N ARG A 124 -8.06 0.01 5.99
CA ARG A 124 -7.40 0.76 4.91
C ARG A 124 -8.19 2.00 4.55
#